data_AF-A0A919RJ08-F1
#
_entry.id   AF-A0A919RJ08-F1
#
_cell.length_a   1.000
_cell.length_b   1.000
_cell.length_c   1.000
_cell.angle_alpha   90.00
_cell.angle_beta   90.00
_cell.angle_gamma   90.00
#
_symmetry.space_group_name_H-M   'P 1'
#
loop_
_entity.id
_entity.type
_entity.pdbx_description
1 polymer ?
#
loop_
_entity_poly.entity_id
_entity_poly.type
_entity_poly.pdbx_seq_one_letter_code
_entity_poly.pdbx_strand_id
1 'polypeptide(L)'
;MSKGVNGVRRLRLCLMAAGALGFAAVFTLAVLGLQPFGGDVHPYGDRAVRASLLRGTPNTVSSVNFDQRALDTLGEELILVASALAVVVLLRMVRREEEDEPGRHRYGPADVFEALRVTGYALLPVTVLVGVYVVAHGQLSPGGGFQGGVVLGTAVHVLYLTGDYRALDRIRPVPLFEGGEAVAAAAFVVLALAFAGLIIPMNAVVGVEVGCAFILVLAKFFEQALLVRETG
;
A
#
# COMPACT_ATOMS: atom_id res chain seq x y z
N MET A 1 6.17 -30.39 39.51
CA MET A 1 6.43 -29.29 38.55
C MET A 1 5.18 -28.73 37.83
N SER A 2 4.00 -29.40 37.85
CA SER A 2 2.77 -28.92 37.18
C SER A 2 2.06 -27.70 37.82
N LYS A 3 2.13 -27.52 39.14
CA LYS A 3 1.45 -26.41 39.85
C LYS A 3 1.97 -25.01 39.48
N GLY A 4 3.28 -24.87 39.17
CA GLY A 4 3.88 -23.58 38.81
C GLY A 4 3.45 -23.06 37.43
N VAL A 5 3.33 -23.95 36.45
CA VAL A 5 2.90 -23.61 35.08
C VAL A 5 1.44 -23.13 35.04
N ASN A 6 0.57 -23.76 35.85
CA ASN A 6 -0.83 -23.36 35.97
C ASN A 6 -1.02 -21.98 36.63
N GLY A 7 -0.17 -21.63 37.60
CA GLY A 7 -0.19 -20.30 38.24
C GLY A 7 0.19 -19.18 37.28
N VAL A 8 1.28 -19.37 36.52
CA VAL A 8 1.75 -18.39 35.52
C VAL A 8 0.73 -18.22 34.39
N ARG A 9 0.13 -19.31 33.92
CA ARG A 9 -0.94 -19.26 32.90
C ARG A 9 -2.16 -18.50 33.40
N ARG A 10 -2.62 -18.76 34.63
CA ARG A 10 -3.76 -18.04 35.23
C ARG A 10 -3.45 -16.55 35.40
N LEU A 11 -2.25 -16.20 35.86
CA LEU A 11 -1.83 -14.81 35.97
C LEU A 11 -1.83 -14.09 34.61
N ARG A 12 -1.27 -14.72 33.57
CA ARG A 12 -1.29 -14.18 32.19
C ARG A 12 -2.72 -13.96 31.68
N LEU A 13 -3.61 -14.92 31.91
CA LEU A 13 -5.01 -14.82 31.50
C LEU A 13 -5.73 -13.71 32.27
N CYS A 14 -5.52 -13.58 33.57
CA CYS A 14 -6.09 -12.49 34.37
C CYS A 14 -5.57 -11.12 33.92
N LEU A 15 -4.27 -11.00 33.65
CA LEU A 15 -3.68 -9.76 33.13
C LEU A 15 -4.24 -9.41 31.75
N MET A 16 -4.36 -10.39 30.85
CA MET A 16 -4.92 -10.17 29.52
C MET A 16 -6.39 -9.80 29.57
N ALA A 17 -7.19 -10.47 30.42
CA ALA A 17 -8.60 -10.16 30.62
C ALA A 17 -8.78 -8.76 31.24
N ALA A 18 -7.99 -8.41 32.25
CA ALA A 18 -8.02 -7.09 32.87
C ALA A 18 -7.61 -5.99 31.86
N GLY A 19 -6.56 -6.23 31.07
CA GLY A 19 -6.14 -5.32 30.00
C GLY A 19 -7.20 -5.15 28.92
N ALA A 20 -7.81 -6.25 28.46
CA ALA A 20 -8.87 -6.22 27.45
C ALA A 20 -10.13 -5.50 27.96
N LEU A 21 -10.53 -5.74 29.21
CA LEU A 21 -11.65 -5.04 29.85
C LEU A 21 -11.35 -3.55 30.04
N GLY A 22 -10.15 -3.21 30.48
CA GLY A 22 -9.72 -1.82 30.62
C GLY A 22 -9.73 -1.08 29.28
N PHE A 23 -9.17 -1.70 28.23
CA PHE A 23 -9.21 -1.17 26.87
C PHE A 23 -10.65 -1.01 26.38
N ALA A 24 -11.48 -2.04 26.52
CA ALA A 24 -12.88 -1.99 26.11
C ALA A 24 -13.65 -0.90 26.84
N ALA A 25 -13.42 -0.70 28.14
CA ALA A 25 -14.04 0.36 28.92
C ALA A 25 -13.63 1.75 28.42
N VAL A 26 -12.31 2.01 28.26
CA VAL A 26 -11.80 3.29 27.76
C VAL A 26 -12.29 3.56 26.34
N PHE A 27 -12.25 2.56 25.46
CA PHE A 27 -12.74 2.66 24.09
C PHE A 27 -14.24 2.97 24.05
N THR A 28 -15.04 2.27 24.85
CA THR A 28 -16.49 2.51 24.92
C THR A 28 -16.79 3.91 25.45
N LEU A 29 -16.11 4.36 26.51
CA LEU A 29 -16.26 5.72 27.03
C LEU A 29 -15.86 6.77 25.99
N ALA A 30 -14.79 6.53 25.22
CA ALA A 30 -14.38 7.42 24.14
C ALA A 30 -15.43 7.50 23.03
N VAL A 31 -16.00 6.37 22.62
CA VAL A 31 -17.08 6.30 21.61
C VAL A 31 -18.33 7.01 22.10
N LEU A 32 -18.73 6.79 23.36
CA LEU A 32 -19.88 7.46 23.97
C LEU A 32 -19.65 8.97 24.18
N GLY A 33 -18.38 9.41 24.23
CA GLY A 33 -17.99 10.81 24.31
C GLY A 33 -17.85 11.52 22.96
N LEU A 34 -18.08 10.82 21.84
CA LEU A 34 -18.04 11.44 20.51
C LEU A 34 -19.17 12.45 20.34
N GLN A 35 -18.89 13.50 19.58
CA GLN A 35 -19.89 14.51 19.27
C GLN A 35 -21.02 13.91 18.41
N PRO A 36 -22.27 14.35 18.61
CA PRO A 36 -23.37 13.96 17.75
C PRO A 36 -23.14 14.48 16.32
N PHE A 37 -23.66 13.74 15.35
CA PHE A 37 -23.59 14.13 13.95
C PHE A 37 -24.49 15.35 13.66
N GLY A 38 -24.06 16.23 12.75
CA GLY A 38 -24.89 17.31 12.19
C GLY A 38 -24.95 18.61 12.99
N GLY A 39 -24.01 18.87 13.92
CA GLY A 39 -23.88 20.17 14.58
C GLY A 39 -23.16 21.22 13.71
N ASP A 40 -23.38 22.51 14.01
CA ASP A 40 -22.77 23.64 13.28
C ASP A 40 -21.27 23.82 13.55
N VAL A 41 -20.77 23.24 14.64
CA VAL A 41 -19.39 23.35 15.09
C VAL A 41 -18.86 21.95 15.36
N HIS A 42 -17.70 21.63 14.80
CA HIS A 42 -17.03 20.37 15.08
C HIS A 42 -15.59 20.64 15.51
N PRO A 43 -15.24 20.50 16.81
CA PRO A 43 -13.98 20.99 17.36
C PRO A 43 -12.74 20.41 16.65
N TYR A 44 -12.78 19.16 16.18
CA TYR A 44 -11.69 18.58 15.40
C TYR A 44 -11.68 19.01 13.93
N GLY A 45 -12.85 19.08 13.27
CA GLY A 45 -12.98 19.48 11.87
C GLY A 45 -12.57 20.93 11.67
N ASP A 46 -13.05 21.84 12.52
CA ASP A 46 -12.74 23.27 12.43
C ASP A 46 -11.26 23.55 12.62
N ARG A 47 -10.61 22.83 13.56
CA ARG A 47 -9.16 22.93 13.78
C ARG A 47 -8.37 22.35 12.61
N ALA A 48 -8.81 21.22 12.05
CA ALA A 48 -8.14 20.58 10.93
C ALA A 48 -8.19 21.44 9.65
N VAL A 49 -9.37 22.00 9.33
CA VAL A 49 -9.54 22.93 8.20
C VAL A 49 -8.69 24.17 8.42
N ARG A 50 -8.76 24.78 9.62
CA ARG A 50 -7.95 25.96 9.93
C ARG A 50 -6.46 25.70 9.79
N ALA A 51 -5.96 24.59 10.32
CA ALA A 51 -4.55 24.21 10.20
C ALA A 51 -4.13 23.99 8.75
N SER A 52 -4.99 23.38 7.93
CA SER A 52 -4.75 23.21 6.49
C SER A 52 -4.61 24.54 5.75
N LEU A 53 -5.52 25.48 6.02
CA LEU A 53 -5.51 26.81 5.40
C LEU A 53 -4.28 27.63 5.82
N LEU A 54 -3.87 27.55 7.09
CA LEU A 54 -2.64 28.21 7.58
C LEU A 54 -1.37 27.70 6.89
N ARG A 55 -1.38 26.45 6.42
CA ARG A 55 -0.28 25.80 5.68
C ARG A 55 -0.37 26.00 4.16
N GLY A 56 -1.41 26.69 3.67
CA GLY A 56 -1.61 26.91 2.25
C GLY A 56 -2.00 25.65 1.47
N THR A 57 -2.61 24.67 2.13
CA THR A 57 -3.03 23.40 1.51
C THR A 57 -4.55 23.41 1.32
N PRO A 58 -5.06 23.56 0.08
CA PRO A 58 -6.49 23.49 -0.22
C PRO A 58 -7.10 22.11 0.08
N ASN A 59 -6.35 21.03 -0.16
CA ASN A 59 -6.79 19.69 0.18
C ASN A 59 -6.62 19.42 1.68
N THR A 60 -7.67 19.67 2.47
CA THR A 60 -7.67 19.43 3.92
C THR A 60 -7.40 17.97 4.28
N VAL A 61 -7.83 17.01 3.48
CA VAL A 61 -7.55 15.58 3.74
C VAL A 61 -6.06 15.30 3.62
N SER A 62 -5.40 15.85 2.60
CA SER A 62 -3.95 15.71 2.44
C SER A 62 -3.18 16.38 3.60
N SER A 63 -3.65 17.53 4.07
CA SER A 63 -3.09 18.17 5.28
C SER A 63 -3.31 17.32 6.53
N VAL A 64 -4.48 16.71 6.70
CA VAL A 64 -4.72 15.83 7.84
C VAL A 64 -3.74 14.65 7.81
N ASN A 65 -3.57 14.00 6.66
CA ASN A 65 -2.73 12.80 6.55
C ASN A 65 -1.24 13.09 6.74
N PHE A 66 -0.70 14.12 6.07
CA PHE A 66 0.75 14.35 6.04
C PHE A 66 1.25 15.41 7.00
N ASP A 67 0.38 16.36 7.38
CA ASP A 67 0.79 17.55 8.14
C ASP A 67 0.35 17.48 9.62
N GLN A 68 -0.79 16.84 9.90
CA GLN A 68 -1.39 16.79 11.25
C GLN A 68 -1.31 15.39 11.86
N ARG A 69 -1.43 14.35 11.04
CA ARG A 69 -1.48 12.94 11.43
C ARG A 69 -0.48 12.09 10.64
N ALA A 70 0.71 12.65 10.39
CA ALA A 70 1.79 11.98 9.65
C ALA A 70 2.15 10.60 10.21
N LEU A 71 2.08 10.42 11.54
CA LEU A 71 2.33 9.14 12.20
C LEU A 71 1.30 8.07 11.88
N ASP A 72 0.04 8.46 11.64
CA ASP A 72 -1.00 7.50 11.25
C ASP A 72 -0.76 7.03 9.83
N THR A 73 -0.39 7.96 8.92
CA THR A 73 0.03 7.61 7.56
C THR A 73 1.28 6.73 7.54
N LEU A 74 2.25 6.98 8.43
CA LEU A 74 3.42 6.11 8.62
C LEU A 74 2.99 4.70 9.08
N GLY A 75 1.98 4.59 9.94
CA GLY A 75 1.41 3.31 10.32
C GLY A 75 0.76 2.57 9.14
N GLU A 76 -0.02 3.28 8.32
CA GLU A 76 -0.63 2.73 7.09
C GLU A 76 0.42 2.24 6.09
N GLU A 77 1.48 3.02 5.91
CA GLU A 77 2.64 2.71 5.09
C GLU A 77 3.35 1.42 5.56
N LEU A 78 3.65 1.32 6.86
CA LEU A 78 4.26 0.13 7.44
C LEU A 78 3.38 -1.12 7.25
N ILE A 79 2.05 -0.97 7.33
CA ILE A 79 1.12 -2.08 7.05
C ILE A 79 1.23 -2.51 5.58
N LEU A 80 1.33 -1.56 4.65
CA LEU A 80 1.48 -1.86 3.22
C LEU A 80 2.79 -2.59 2.94
N VAL A 81 3.93 -2.04 3.38
CA VAL A 81 5.26 -2.66 3.21
C VAL A 81 5.29 -4.05 3.84
N ALA A 82 4.77 -4.20 5.06
CA ALA A 82 4.70 -5.50 5.73
C ALA A 82 3.84 -6.50 4.94
N SER A 83 2.72 -6.04 4.38
CA SER A 83 1.81 -6.88 3.58
C SER A 83 2.44 -7.29 2.25
N ALA A 84 3.07 -6.35 1.53
CA ALA A 84 3.77 -6.63 0.28
C ALA A 84 4.92 -7.62 0.50
N LEU A 85 5.75 -7.38 1.53
CA LEU A 85 6.83 -8.29 1.92
C LEU A 85 6.30 -9.67 2.31
N ALA A 86 5.23 -9.73 3.11
CA ALA A 86 4.61 -11.00 3.51
C ALA A 86 4.14 -11.80 2.28
N VAL A 87 3.47 -11.14 1.32
CA VAL A 87 3.08 -11.78 0.06
C VAL A 87 4.31 -12.28 -0.69
N VAL A 88 5.32 -11.44 -0.92
CA VAL A 88 6.54 -11.85 -1.63
C VAL A 88 7.23 -13.04 -0.96
N VAL A 89 7.33 -13.05 0.37
CA VAL A 89 7.90 -14.17 1.15
C VAL A 89 7.07 -15.44 1.02
N LEU A 90 5.74 -15.34 1.15
CA LEU A 90 4.83 -16.48 1.00
C LEU A 90 4.93 -17.06 -0.42
N LEU A 91 4.92 -16.21 -1.45
CA LEU A 91 5.05 -16.66 -2.83
C LEU A 91 6.43 -17.30 -3.10
N ARG A 92 7.51 -16.78 -2.51
CA ARG A 92 8.84 -17.39 -2.60
C ARG A 92 8.93 -18.75 -1.91
N MET A 93 8.22 -18.94 -0.79
CA MET A 93 8.16 -20.21 -0.06
C MET A 93 7.44 -21.28 -0.89
N VAL A 94 6.26 -20.96 -1.44
CA VAL A 94 5.51 -21.87 -2.31
C VAL A 94 6.35 -22.32 -3.52
N ARG A 95 7.11 -21.42 -4.14
CA ARG A 95 7.96 -21.76 -5.29
C ARG A 95 9.04 -22.79 -4.96
N ARG A 96 9.63 -22.71 -3.76
CA ARG A 96 10.68 -23.66 -3.32
C ARG A 96 10.16 -25.06 -3.07
N GLU A 97 8.87 -25.20 -2.73
CA GLU A 97 8.24 -26.53 -2.57
C GLU A 97 7.96 -27.18 -3.93
N GLU A 98 7.82 -26.39 -5.01
CA GLU A 98 7.52 -26.89 -6.36
C GLU A 98 8.76 -27.07 -7.25
N GLU A 99 9.86 -26.35 -6.98
CA GLU A 99 11.14 -26.43 -7.74
C GLU A 99 11.90 -27.76 -7.58
N ASP A 100 11.44 -28.69 -6.72
CA ASP A 100 12.01 -30.05 -6.58
C ASP A 100 11.66 -31.00 -7.75
N GLU A 101 10.80 -30.58 -8.70
CA GLU A 101 10.48 -31.33 -9.93
C GLU A 101 11.14 -30.68 -11.18
N PRO A 102 12.14 -31.31 -11.82
CA PRO A 102 12.84 -30.72 -12.95
C PRO A 102 12.02 -30.78 -14.25
N GLY A 103 11.75 -29.61 -14.85
CA GLY A 103 11.73 -29.49 -16.32
C GLY A 103 10.43 -29.09 -17.05
N ARG A 104 9.53 -28.26 -16.51
CA ARG A 104 8.23 -28.01 -17.20
C ARG A 104 7.68 -26.58 -17.22
N HIS A 105 8.51 -25.57 -17.47
CA HIS A 105 8.04 -24.19 -17.62
C HIS A 105 8.38 -23.61 -18.99
N ARG A 106 7.40 -23.66 -19.91
CA ARG A 106 7.46 -22.92 -21.18
C ARG A 106 6.42 -21.81 -21.17
N TYR A 107 6.86 -20.56 -21.01
CA TYR A 107 6.02 -19.40 -21.29
C TYR A 107 5.59 -19.43 -22.76
N GLY A 108 4.30 -19.70 -23.01
CA GLY A 108 3.66 -19.52 -24.31
C GLY A 108 3.11 -18.09 -24.42
N PRO A 109 3.06 -17.48 -25.63
CA PRO A 109 2.32 -16.23 -25.82
C PRO A 109 0.88 -16.49 -25.39
N ALA A 110 0.35 -15.70 -24.46
CA ALA A 110 -1.09 -15.67 -24.27
C ALA A 110 -1.69 -15.10 -25.56
N ASP A 111 -2.62 -15.82 -26.18
CA ASP A 111 -3.38 -15.31 -27.34
C ASP A 111 -4.30 -14.18 -26.87
N VAL A 112 -3.74 -12.99 -26.68
CA VAL A 112 -4.49 -11.79 -26.32
C VAL A 112 -5.13 -11.24 -27.59
N PHE A 113 -6.46 -11.01 -27.56
CA PHE A 113 -7.17 -10.36 -28.66
C PHE A 113 -6.47 -9.06 -29.07
N GLU A 114 -6.26 -8.86 -30.38
CA GLU A 114 -5.56 -7.69 -30.90
C GLU A 114 -6.21 -6.36 -30.48
N ALA A 115 -7.54 -6.33 -30.42
CA ALA A 115 -8.28 -5.17 -29.92
C ALA A 115 -7.91 -4.81 -28.46
N LEU A 116 -7.72 -5.82 -27.60
CA LEU A 116 -7.32 -5.61 -26.20
C LEU A 116 -5.88 -5.12 -26.12
N ARG A 117 -4.98 -5.66 -26.94
CA ARG A 117 -3.59 -5.21 -27.06
C ARG A 117 -3.49 -3.73 -27.47
N VAL A 118 -4.20 -3.34 -28.52
CA VAL A 118 -4.24 -1.95 -29.00
C VAL A 118 -4.82 -1.02 -27.93
N THR A 119 -5.90 -1.44 -27.27
CA THR A 119 -6.55 -0.67 -26.21
C THR A 119 -5.61 -0.47 -25.01
N GLY A 120 -4.91 -1.53 -24.58
CA GLY A 120 -3.97 -1.44 -23.47
C GLY A 120 -2.79 -0.50 -23.74
N TYR A 121 -2.22 -0.56 -24.93
CA TYR A 121 -1.14 0.36 -25.33
C TYR A 121 -1.63 1.82 -25.46
N ALA A 122 -2.86 2.03 -25.93
CA ALA A 122 -3.45 3.37 -26.01
C ALA A 122 -3.76 3.97 -24.62
N LEU A 123 -4.23 3.14 -23.68
CA LEU A 123 -4.56 3.57 -22.32
C LEU A 123 -3.33 3.79 -21.45
N LEU A 124 -2.23 3.06 -21.68
CA LEU A 124 -1.01 3.15 -20.88
C LEU A 124 -0.53 4.60 -20.62
N PRO A 125 -0.27 5.44 -21.64
CA PRO A 125 0.21 6.81 -21.40
C PRO A 125 -0.83 7.67 -20.68
N VAL A 126 -2.12 7.43 -20.92
CA VAL A 126 -3.22 8.15 -20.24
C VAL A 126 -3.23 7.80 -18.75
N THR A 127 -3.15 6.51 -18.41
CA THR A 127 -3.13 6.04 -17.02
C THR A 127 -1.89 6.53 -16.29
N VAL A 128 -0.71 6.49 -16.92
CA VAL A 128 0.52 7.04 -16.32
C VAL A 128 0.38 8.54 -16.08
N LEU A 129 -0.11 9.31 -17.06
CA LEU A 129 -0.30 10.75 -16.92
C LEU A 129 -1.27 11.08 -15.79
N VAL A 130 -2.39 10.37 -15.70
CA VAL A 130 -3.37 10.52 -14.61
C VAL A 130 -2.74 10.18 -13.27
N GLY A 131 -1.99 9.08 -13.17
CA GLY A 131 -1.30 8.69 -11.94
C GLY A 131 -0.32 9.76 -11.46
N VAL A 132 0.57 10.24 -12.35
CA VAL A 132 1.51 11.32 -12.05
C VAL A 132 0.77 12.60 -11.65
N TYR A 133 -0.30 12.97 -12.36
CA TYR A 133 -1.10 14.15 -12.04
C TYR A 133 -1.68 14.07 -10.62
N VAL A 134 -2.29 12.93 -10.26
CA VAL A 134 -2.89 12.69 -8.93
C VAL A 134 -1.84 12.76 -7.81
N VAL A 135 -0.64 12.22 -8.04
CA VAL A 135 0.47 12.32 -7.08
C VAL A 135 0.94 13.78 -6.94
N ALA A 136 1.20 14.45 -8.05
CA ALA A 136 1.79 15.79 -8.06
C ALA A 136 0.85 16.89 -7.54
N HIS A 137 -0.46 16.68 -7.62
CA HIS A 137 -1.48 17.66 -7.23
C HIS A 137 -2.24 17.27 -5.95
N GLY A 138 -1.74 16.30 -5.17
CA GLY A 138 -2.44 15.82 -3.97
C GLY A 138 -2.69 16.89 -2.91
N GLN A 139 -1.88 17.95 -2.86
CA GLN A 139 -2.10 19.13 -1.99
C GLN A 139 -3.23 20.05 -2.47
N LEU A 140 -3.59 20.01 -3.75
CA LEU A 140 -4.56 20.91 -4.39
C LEU A 140 -5.90 20.23 -4.65
N SER A 141 -5.89 19.01 -5.18
CA SER A 141 -7.07 18.28 -5.62
C SER A 141 -7.30 17.00 -4.78
N PRO A 142 -8.53 16.46 -4.77
CA PRO A 142 -8.77 15.11 -4.24
C PRO A 142 -7.83 14.11 -4.89
N GLY A 143 -7.20 13.26 -4.07
CA GLY A 143 -6.09 12.43 -4.50
C GLY A 143 -4.98 12.38 -3.45
N GLY A 144 -3.77 12.11 -3.93
CA GLY A 144 -2.56 11.98 -3.11
C GLY A 144 -1.66 10.85 -3.60
N GLY A 145 -0.60 10.61 -2.85
CA GLY A 145 0.39 9.57 -3.16
C GLY A 145 -0.25 8.19 -3.30
N PHE A 146 -1.11 7.79 -2.36
CA PHE A 146 -1.69 6.44 -2.38
C PHE A 146 -2.51 6.16 -3.64
N GLN A 147 -3.54 6.97 -3.92
CA GLN A 147 -4.39 6.74 -5.10
C GLN A 147 -3.58 6.88 -6.39
N GLY A 148 -2.68 7.86 -6.48
CA GLY A 148 -1.82 8.04 -7.63
C GLY A 148 -0.88 6.85 -7.85
N GLY A 149 -0.30 6.30 -6.77
CA GLY A 149 0.51 5.09 -6.79
C GLY A 149 -0.27 3.86 -7.26
N VAL A 150 -1.51 3.68 -6.81
CA VAL A 150 -2.39 2.59 -7.31
C VAL A 150 -2.66 2.74 -8.81
N VAL A 151 -2.92 3.97 -9.29
CA VAL A 151 -3.11 4.24 -10.72
C VAL A 151 -1.84 3.94 -11.52
N LEU A 152 -0.67 4.36 -11.03
CA LEU A 152 0.63 4.07 -11.66
C LEU A 152 0.94 2.58 -11.69
N GLY A 153 0.69 1.88 -10.59
CA GLY A 153 0.78 0.42 -10.53
C GLY A 153 -0.12 -0.19 -11.59
N THR A 154 -1.40 0.20 -11.63
CA THR A 154 -2.39 -0.28 -12.60
C THR A 154 -1.97 -0.04 -14.05
N ALA A 155 -1.28 1.06 -14.36
CA ALA A 155 -0.76 1.30 -15.71
C ALA A 155 0.16 0.16 -16.18
N VAL A 156 1.06 -0.30 -15.30
CA VAL A 156 1.92 -1.47 -15.55
C VAL A 156 1.10 -2.76 -15.58
N HIS A 157 0.02 -2.86 -14.81
CA HIS A 157 -0.86 -4.04 -14.82
C HIS A 157 -1.62 -4.20 -16.14
N VAL A 158 -2.13 -3.11 -16.71
CA VAL A 158 -2.76 -3.13 -18.04
C VAL A 158 -1.79 -3.71 -19.05
N LEU A 159 -0.52 -3.30 -18.97
CA LEU A 159 0.53 -3.80 -19.84
C LEU A 159 0.77 -5.33 -19.65
N TYR A 160 0.67 -5.86 -18.43
CA TYR A 160 0.70 -7.30 -18.15
C TYR A 160 -0.46 -8.07 -18.79
N LEU A 161 -1.65 -7.49 -18.78
CA LEU A 161 -2.86 -8.14 -19.28
C LEU A 161 -2.96 -8.09 -20.80
N THR A 162 -2.49 -7.00 -21.41
CA THR A 162 -2.69 -6.73 -22.83
C THR A 162 -1.45 -7.00 -23.69
N GLY A 163 -0.27 -7.06 -23.09
CA GLY A 163 1.02 -7.23 -23.76
C GLY A 163 1.54 -8.66 -23.75
N ASP A 164 2.61 -8.90 -24.50
CA ASP A 164 3.37 -10.14 -24.40
C ASP A 164 4.20 -10.14 -23.11
N TYR A 165 3.94 -11.10 -22.23
CA TYR A 165 4.63 -11.26 -20.95
C TYR A 165 6.16 -11.23 -21.10
N ARG A 166 6.71 -11.79 -22.19
CA ARG A 166 8.18 -11.79 -22.43
C ARG A 166 8.74 -10.41 -22.74
N ALA A 167 7.97 -9.59 -23.46
CA ALA A 167 8.35 -8.20 -23.69
C ALA A 167 8.34 -7.41 -22.36
N LEU A 168 7.45 -7.78 -21.43
CA LEU A 168 7.32 -7.13 -20.13
C LEU A 168 8.38 -7.52 -19.13
N ASP A 169 8.76 -8.80 -19.11
CA ASP A 169 9.84 -9.29 -18.26
C ASP A 169 11.15 -8.53 -18.54
N ARG A 170 11.35 -8.13 -19.81
CA ARG A 170 12.50 -7.32 -20.23
C ARG A 170 12.43 -5.86 -19.80
N ILE A 171 11.23 -5.32 -19.58
CA ILE A 171 10.97 -3.94 -19.14
C ILE A 171 10.86 -3.86 -17.61
N ARG A 172 10.84 -5.01 -16.92
CA ARG A 172 10.66 -5.12 -15.48
C ARG A 172 11.94 -5.59 -14.76
N PRO A 173 12.92 -4.71 -14.52
CA PRO A 173 13.97 -5.02 -13.57
C PRO A 173 13.35 -5.06 -12.17
N VAL A 174 12.93 -6.25 -11.71
CA VAL A 174 12.42 -6.49 -10.34
C VAL A 174 13.26 -5.78 -9.27
N PRO A 175 14.61 -5.81 -9.33
CA PRO A 175 15.44 -5.14 -8.33
C PRO A 175 15.25 -3.61 -8.28
N LEU A 176 14.83 -2.97 -9.38
CA LEU A 176 14.56 -1.53 -9.41
C LEU A 176 13.33 -1.19 -8.59
N PHE A 177 12.27 -1.99 -8.72
CA PHE A 177 11.03 -1.78 -7.96
C PHE A 177 11.21 -2.14 -6.48
N GLU A 178 11.95 -3.22 -6.17
CA GLU A 178 12.32 -3.56 -4.78
C GLU A 178 13.16 -2.44 -4.13
N GLY A 179 14.15 -1.92 -4.86
CA GLY A 179 14.95 -0.78 -4.41
C GLY A 179 14.12 0.50 -4.27
N GLY A 180 13.21 0.76 -5.21
CA GLY A 180 12.31 1.90 -5.18
C GLY A 180 11.35 1.88 -4.00
N GLU A 181 10.75 0.73 -3.70
CA GLU A 181 9.92 0.53 -2.50
C GLU A 181 10.72 0.78 -1.22
N ALA A 182 11.89 0.17 -1.08
CA ALA A 182 12.72 0.33 0.12
C ALA A 182 13.22 1.78 0.33
N VAL A 183 13.63 2.45 -0.76
CA VAL A 183 14.06 3.85 -0.72
C VAL A 183 12.90 4.77 -0.41
N ALA A 184 11.73 4.55 -1.01
CA ALA A 184 10.54 5.34 -0.74
C ALA A 184 10.13 5.18 0.74
N ALA A 185 10.08 3.96 1.26
CA ALA A 185 9.71 3.74 2.65
C ALA A 185 10.69 4.42 3.63
N ALA A 186 11.99 4.27 3.39
CA ALA A 186 12.99 4.97 4.18
C ALA A 186 12.87 6.50 4.10
N ALA A 187 12.62 7.03 2.89
CA ALA A 187 12.40 8.46 2.68
C ALA A 187 11.14 8.95 3.41
N PHE A 188 10.06 8.16 3.43
CA PHE A 188 8.83 8.53 4.12
C PHE A 188 9.05 8.67 5.61
N VAL A 189 9.71 7.71 6.25
CA VAL A 189 10.06 7.77 7.68
C VAL A 189 10.85 9.05 7.99
N VAL A 190 11.85 9.38 7.18
CA VAL A 190 12.65 10.60 7.36
C VAL A 190 11.79 11.85 7.21
N LEU A 191 10.96 11.92 6.16
CA LEU A 191 10.09 13.07 5.88
C LEU A 191 9.01 13.26 6.94
N ALA A 192 8.40 12.17 7.41
CA ALA A 192 7.38 12.18 8.45
C ALA A 192 7.96 12.65 9.80
N LEU A 193 9.19 12.22 10.13
CA LEU A 193 9.89 12.67 11.34
C LEU A 193 10.44 14.09 11.24
N ALA A 194 10.67 14.61 10.03
CA ALA A 194 11.13 15.98 9.80
C ALA A 194 10.04 17.04 10.09
N PHE A 195 8.79 16.64 10.34
CA PHE A 195 7.65 17.47 10.75
C PHE A 195 7.61 18.89 10.13
N ALA A 196 7.06 19.04 8.91
CA ALA A 196 6.30 20.21 8.44
C ALA A 196 6.20 20.29 6.91
N GLY A 197 5.02 20.59 6.35
CA GLY A 197 4.84 21.30 5.07
C GLY A 197 5.36 20.59 3.82
N LEU A 198 5.75 19.33 3.94
CA LEU A 198 6.39 18.53 2.91
C LEU A 198 5.37 17.64 2.17
N ILE A 199 4.13 18.10 2.03
CA ILE A 199 3.05 17.31 1.40
C ILE A 199 3.42 16.85 -0.01
N ILE A 200 4.04 17.71 -0.82
CA ILE A 200 4.43 17.36 -2.20
C ILE A 200 5.45 16.19 -2.21
N PRO A 201 6.60 16.29 -1.52
CA PRO A 201 7.54 15.17 -1.49
C PRO A 201 6.97 13.94 -0.74
N MET A 202 6.16 14.11 0.30
CA MET A 202 5.49 12.97 0.96
C MET A 202 4.51 12.25 0.01
N ASN A 203 3.73 13.00 -0.78
CA ASN A 203 2.88 12.42 -1.82
C ASN A 203 3.68 11.67 -2.86
N ALA A 204 4.80 12.23 -3.33
CA ALA A 204 5.66 11.59 -4.31
C ALA A 204 6.23 10.26 -3.77
N VAL A 205 6.72 10.28 -2.53
CA VAL A 205 7.28 9.10 -1.87
C VAL A 205 6.22 8.00 -1.70
N VAL A 206 5.05 8.33 -1.13
CA VAL A 206 3.96 7.35 -0.99
C VAL A 206 3.50 6.84 -2.36
N GLY A 207 3.46 7.71 -3.38
CA GLY A 207 3.10 7.29 -4.74
C GLY A 207 4.09 6.29 -5.35
N VAL A 208 5.39 6.50 -5.15
CA VAL A 208 6.42 5.56 -5.59
C VAL A 208 6.30 4.24 -4.84
N GLU A 209 6.19 4.30 -3.51
CA GLU A 209 6.10 3.12 -2.67
C GLU A 209 4.89 2.25 -3.03
N VAL A 210 3.69 2.84 -3.06
CA VAL A 210 2.45 2.13 -3.41
C VAL A 210 2.50 1.59 -4.84
N GLY A 211 3.04 2.37 -5.78
CA GLY A 211 3.22 1.92 -7.16
C GLY A 211 4.15 0.71 -7.25
N CYS A 212 5.31 0.77 -6.60
CA CYS A 212 6.28 -0.32 -6.54
C CYS A 212 5.69 -1.57 -5.87
N ALA A 213 5.05 -1.43 -4.70
CA ALA A 213 4.44 -2.53 -3.97
C ALA A 213 3.39 -3.26 -4.81
N PHE A 214 2.49 -2.53 -5.47
CA PHE A 214 1.50 -3.11 -6.38
C PHE A 214 2.15 -3.86 -7.55
N ILE A 215 3.16 -3.26 -8.18
CA ILE A 215 3.89 -3.89 -9.30
C ILE A 215 4.57 -5.18 -8.84
N LEU A 216 5.22 -5.18 -7.67
CA LEU A 216 5.95 -6.33 -7.14
C LEU A 216 5.01 -7.48 -6.78
N VAL A 217 3.96 -7.20 -6.01
CA VAL A 217 2.96 -8.20 -5.59
C VAL A 217 2.34 -8.86 -6.81
N LEU A 218 1.84 -8.07 -7.75
CA LEU A 218 1.16 -8.60 -8.92
C LEU A 218 2.12 -9.38 -9.82
N ALA A 219 3.30 -8.85 -10.07
CA ALA A 219 4.18 -9.52 -11.00
C ALA A 219 4.83 -10.76 -10.39
N LYS A 220 4.92 -10.87 -9.06
CA LYS A 220 5.17 -12.16 -8.38
C LYS A 220 3.99 -13.12 -8.46
N PHE A 221 2.76 -12.61 -8.36
CA PHE A 221 1.56 -13.42 -8.59
C PHE A 221 1.50 -13.95 -10.03
N PHE A 222 1.76 -13.13 -11.05
CA PHE A 222 1.79 -13.56 -12.45
C PHE A 222 2.92 -14.53 -12.74
N GLU A 223 4.13 -14.32 -12.18
CA GLU A 223 5.20 -15.31 -12.24
C GLU A 223 4.74 -16.69 -11.74
N GLN A 224 3.81 -16.79 -10.80
CA GLN A 224 3.31 -18.06 -10.30
C GLN A 224 2.10 -18.58 -11.07
N ALA A 225 1.13 -17.71 -11.34
CA ALA A 225 -0.14 -18.09 -11.95
C ALA A 225 -0.02 -18.41 -13.45
N LEU A 226 0.87 -17.71 -14.18
CA LEU A 226 1.10 -17.93 -15.61
C LEU A 226 2.18 -18.98 -15.90
N LEU A 227 2.88 -19.49 -14.88
CA LEU A 227 3.66 -20.73 -15.01
C LEU A 227 2.68 -21.91 -15.10
N VAL A 228 2.12 -22.10 -16.29
CA VAL A 228 1.25 -23.23 -16.61
C VAL A 228 2.03 -24.53 -16.33
N ARG A 229 1.61 -25.26 -15.29
CA ARG A 229 1.93 -26.68 -15.11
C ARG A 229 1.37 -27.43 -16.32
N GLU A 230 2.23 -28.03 -17.13
CA GLU A 230 1.77 -29.11 -17.99
C GLU A 230 1.31 -30.26 -17.10
N THR A 231 0.00 -30.51 -17.06
CA THR A 231 -0.53 -31.82 -16.70
C THR A 231 -0.06 -32.80 -17.78
N GLY A 232 0.98 -33.57 -17.46
CA GLY A 232 1.29 -34.80 -18.18
C GLY A 232 0.24 -35.86 -17.90
#